data_AF-A0A6G1HEI5-F1
#
_entry.id   AF-A0A6G1HEI5-F1
#
_cell.length_a   1.000
_cell.length_b   1.000
_cell.length_c   1.000
_cell.angle_alpha   90.00
_cell.angle_beta   90.00
_cell.angle_gamma   90.00
#
_symmetry.space_group_name_H-M   'P 1'
#
loop_
_entity.id
_entity.type
_entity.pdbx_description
1 polymer ?
#
loop_
_entity_poly.entity_id
_entity_poly.type
_entity_poly.pdbx_seq_one_letter_code
_entity_poly.pdbx_strand_id
1 'polypeptide(L)'
;MEDGSPATIEKGIYNHHTLTRDTKKLVKPWISRCDTTDPATELAKEVKASTAGFLGTGEDNGNDRTFYTSRTDTNFEGGYWIGENDEFMVQLDLVNYNDKPVSVYATMDLEYLPGNIGANAVTRLLSVTGCGKRKIALDKTGRTETKSDGFVILEDGDIMYGKGHMHDGGVEMQLFVNDQPVCTSKATYGGEGGEMEVDGKKWETISGMGECGKSIPVKKGDSLKMSSVYDLAAHPLREGHDGAEAGVMGMWSLGFAASGAAQKEGMFVS
;
A
#
# COMPACT_ATOMS: atom_id res chain seq x y z
N MET A 1 20.17 -6.02 8.77
CA MET A 1 21.63 -5.81 8.64
C MET A 1 22.35 -7.10 9.04
N GLU A 2 23.65 -7.25 8.75
CA GLU A 2 24.43 -8.45 9.15
C GLU A 2 24.37 -8.75 10.66
N ASP A 3 24.24 -7.72 11.48
CA ASP A 3 24.08 -7.82 12.93
C ASP A 3 22.63 -8.09 13.39
N GLY A 4 21.71 -8.35 12.45
CA GLY A 4 20.28 -8.56 12.71
C GLY A 4 19.47 -7.29 12.97
N SER A 5 20.11 -6.13 13.04
CA SER A 5 19.39 -4.87 13.29
C SER A 5 18.64 -4.39 12.04
N PRO A 6 17.56 -3.59 12.18
CA PRO A 6 16.83 -3.05 11.02
C PRO A 6 17.69 -2.10 10.19
N ALA A 7 17.45 -2.07 8.87
CA ALA A 7 17.99 -1.07 7.97
C ALA A 7 17.15 0.22 8.10
N THR A 8 17.73 1.25 8.71
CA THR A 8 17.08 2.53 9.01
C THR A 8 17.84 3.70 8.40
N ILE A 9 17.16 4.82 8.18
CA ILE A 9 17.80 6.02 7.61
C ILE A 9 18.95 6.53 8.51
N GLU A 10 18.83 6.37 9.82
CA GLU A 10 19.88 6.64 10.82
C GLU A 10 21.21 5.93 10.49
N LYS A 11 21.14 4.72 9.94
CA LYS A 11 22.31 3.91 9.54
C LYS A 11 22.75 4.18 8.10
N GLY A 12 22.16 5.18 7.45
CA GLY A 12 22.41 5.49 6.04
C GLY A 12 21.95 4.40 5.08
N ILE A 13 21.08 3.47 5.50
CA ILE A 13 20.54 2.44 4.60
C ILE A 13 19.09 2.15 4.94
N TYR A 14 18.19 2.20 3.95
CA TYR A 14 16.78 1.95 4.21
C TYR A 14 16.11 1.22 3.06
N ASN A 15 14.97 0.59 3.39
CA ASN A 15 14.07 -0.02 2.44
C ASN A 15 13.21 1.05 1.77
N HIS A 16 13.45 1.33 0.49
CA HIS A 16 12.60 2.25 -0.28
C HIS A 16 11.29 1.56 -0.64
N HIS A 17 11.37 0.38 -1.26
CA HIS A 17 10.22 -0.49 -1.50
C HIS A 17 10.62 -1.97 -1.44
N THR A 18 9.76 -2.79 -0.86
CA THR A 18 9.77 -4.24 -1.00
C THR A 18 8.35 -4.64 -1.42
N LEU A 19 8.20 -5.03 -2.68
CA LEU A 19 6.92 -5.41 -3.25
C LEU A 19 6.97 -6.88 -3.63
N THR A 20 5.98 -7.64 -3.19
CA THR A 20 5.83 -9.04 -3.57
C THR A 20 4.50 -9.26 -4.26
N ARG A 21 4.51 -10.16 -5.23
CA ARG A 21 3.30 -10.55 -5.95
C ARG A 21 3.35 -12.02 -6.27
N ASP A 22 2.17 -12.63 -6.28
CA ASP A 22 1.98 -13.97 -6.78
C ASP A 22 1.79 -13.90 -8.29
N THR A 23 2.71 -14.54 -9.01
CA THR A 23 2.77 -14.52 -10.47
C THR A 23 1.85 -15.52 -11.15
N LYS A 24 1.28 -16.48 -10.39
CA LYS A 24 0.36 -17.50 -10.91
C LYS A 24 -1.07 -17.28 -10.45
N LYS A 25 -1.27 -16.64 -9.31
CA LYS A 25 -2.59 -16.30 -8.81
C LYS A 25 -3.24 -15.21 -9.64
N LEU A 26 -4.18 -15.65 -10.46
CA LEU A 26 -5.05 -14.80 -11.24
C LEU A 26 -6.25 -14.36 -10.39
N VAL A 27 -6.34 -13.06 -10.13
CA VAL A 27 -7.49 -12.50 -9.42
C VAL A 27 -8.41 -11.77 -10.38
N LYS A 28 -9.71 -12.00 -10.18
CA LYS A 28 -10.75 -11.18 -10.79
C LYS A 28 -10.59 -9.75 -10.26
N PRO A 29 -10.53 -8.73 -11.13
CA PRO A 29 -10.51 -7.34 -10.67
C PRO A 29 -11.78 -7.03 -9.85
N TRP A 30 -11.59 -6.54 -8.63
CA TRP A 30 -12.68 -6.08 -7.74
C TRP A 30 -12.87 -4.56 -7.79
N ILE A 31 -11.91 -3.85 -8.38
CA ILE A 31 -11.90 -2.40 -8.59
C ILE A 31 -11.28 -2.10 -9.94
N SER A 32 -11.78 -1.07 -10.63
CA SER A 32 -11.24 -0.64 -11.92
C SER A 32 -9.76 -0.29 -11.79
N ARG A 33 -8.96 -0.65 -12.81
CA ARG A 33 -7.53 -0.33 -12.81
C ARG A 33 -7.25 1.17 -12.84
N CYS A 34 -8.06 1.91 -13.58
CA CYS A 34 -7.91 3.35 -13.77
C CYS A 34 -9.03 4.09 -13.08
N ASP A 35 -8.71 5.32 -12.66
CA ASP A 35 -9.71 6.30 -12.31
C ASP A 35 -10.39 6.77 -13.61
N THR A 36 -11.70 6.65 -13.66
CA THR A 36 -12.51 6.97 -14.85
C THR A 36 -13.72 7.79 -14.43
N THR A 37 -14.17 8.66 -15.32
CA THR A 37 -15.44 9.36 -15.14
C THR A 37 -16.63 8.52 -15.62
N ASP A 38 -16.39 7.45 -16.39
CA ASP A 38 -17.43 6.57 -16.93
C ASP A 38 -17.26 5.11 -16.47
N PRO A 39 -17.99 4.70 -15.43
CA PRO A 39 -18.01 3.34 -14.91
C PRO A 39 -18.43 2.27 -15.92
N ALA A 40 -19.30 2.60 -16.87
CA ALA A 40 -19.86 1.63 -17.81
C ALA A 40 -18.80 1.16 -18.83
N THR A 41 -17.89 2.06 -19.20
CA THR A 41 -16.83 1.79 -20.18
C THR A 41 -15.72 0.88 -19.63
N GLU A 42 -15.39 0.96 -18.33
CA GLU A 42 -14.37 0.09 -17.71
C GLU A 42 -14.90 -1.32 -17.42
N LEU A 43 -16.17 -1.45 -17.00
CA LEU A 43 -16.80 -2.75 -16.79
C LEU A 43 -16.80 -3.61 -18.08
N ALA A 44 -16.79 -2.97 -19.25
CA ALA A 44 -16.74 -3.63 -20.56
C ALA A 44 -15.31 -3.98 -21.03
N LYS A 45 -14.27 -3.35 -20.46
CA LYS A 45 -12.87 -3.51 -20.90
C LYS A 45 -12.03 -4.41 -19.99
N GLU A 46 -12.40 -4.55 -18.72
CA GLU A 46 -11.64 -5.32 -17.74
C GLU A 46 -12.16 -6.76 -17.60
N VAL A 47 -11.70 -7.64 -18.50
CA VAL A 47 -11.96 -9.09 -18.42
C VAL A 47 -10.66 -9.89 -18.17
N LYS A 48 -9.49 -9.24 -18.15
CA LYS A 48 -8.22 -9.95 -17.97
C LYS A 48 -7.84 -9.97 -16.49
N ALA A 49 -7.79 -11.18 -15.93
CA ALA A 49 -7.24 -11.39 -14.60
C ALA A 49 -5.82 -10.81 -14.51
N SER A 50 -5.49 -10.24 -13.35
CA SER A 50 -4.15 -9.74 -13.04
C SER A 50 -3.51 -10.62 -11.97
N THR A 51 -2.20 -10.65 -11.93
CA THR A 51 -1.45 -11.18 -10.78
C THR A 51 -1.82 -10.42 -9.50
N ALA A 52 -1.93 -11.12 -8.39
CA ALA A 52 -2.29 -10.51 -7.11
C ALA A 52 -1.05 -9.99 -6.38
N GLY A 53 -1.11 -8.74 -5.93
CA GLY A 53 -0.16 -8.26 -4.93
C GLY A 53 -0.28 -9.14 -3.69
N PHE A 54 0.87 -9.50 -3.13
CA PHE A 54 0.94 -10.15 -1.85
C PHE A 54 1.34 -9.06 -0.84
N LEU A 55 2.60 -8.95 -0.48
CA LEU A 55 3.07 -7.99 0.51
C LEU A 55 3.63 -6.74 -0.16
N GLY A 56 3.45 -5.59 0.49
CA GLY A 56 4.04 -4.33 0.07
C GLY A 56 4.54 -3.58 1.27
N THR A 57 5.81 -3.22 1.27
CA THR A 57 6.44 -2.42 2.31
C THR A 57 7.42 -1.41 1.73
N GLY A 58 7.75 -0.35 2.45
CA GLY A 58 8.60 0.75 2.04
C GLY A 58 9.25 1.45 3.23
N GLU A 59 9.52 2.74 3.07
CA GLU A 59 10.09 3.60 4.11
C GLU A 59 9.11 3.81 5.28
N ASP A 60 7.85 4.02 4.94
CA ASP A 60 6.76 4.53 5.79
C ASP A 60 6.10 3.45 6.67
N ASN A 61 6.78 2.33 6.84
CA ASN A 61 6.16 1.17 7.45
C ASN A 61 7.18 0.14 7.97
N GLY A 62 8.39 0.56 8.35
CA GLY A 62 9.51 -0.29 8.80
C GLY A 62 9.13 -1.44 9.74
N ASN A 63 8.74 -2.59 9.14
CA ASN A 63 8.23 -3.84 9.72
C ASN A 63 6.73 -3.96 10.05
N ASP A 64 5.87 -3.10 9.50
CA ASP A 64 4.43 -3.23 9.66
C ASP A 64 3.89 -4.49 8.98
N ARG A 65 2.85 -5.04 9.61
CA ARG A 65 2.21 -6.28 9.18
C ARG A 65 1.20 -5.98 8.06
N THR A 66 1.19 -6.82 7.03
CA THR A 66 0.06 -6.88 6.09
C THR A 66 -0.95 -7.90 6.61
N PHE A 67 -2.22 -7.50 6.69
CA PHE A 67 -3.28 -8.38 7.17
C PHE A 67 -4.20 -8.80 6.03
N TYR A 68 -4.51 -10.09 5.98
CA TYR A 68 -5.51 -10.68 5.07
C TYR A 68 -6.77 -11.15 5.79
N THR A 69 -6.88 -10.79 7.06
CA THR A 69 -8.02 -11.02 7.93
C THR A 69 -8.38 -9.72 8.63
N SER A 70 -9.58 -9.65 9.21
CA SER A 70 -10.00 -8.47 9.96
C SER A 70 -9.37 -8.46 11.35
N ARG A 71 -8.79 -7.33 11.75
CA ARG A 71 -8.26 -7.14 13.10
C ARG A 71 -9.35 -6.81 14.12
N THR A 72 -10.50 -6.33 13.65
CA THR A 72 -11.56 -5.79 14.50
C THR A 72 -12.88 -6.55 14.39
N ASP A 73 -13.08 -7.27 13.28
CA ASP A 73 -14.22 -8.18 13.12
C ASP A 73 -13.78 -9.62 13.38
N THR A 74 -14.08 -10.12 14.58
CA THR A 74 -13.76 -11.48 14.98
C THR A 74 -14.56 -12.55 14.23
N ASN A 75 -15.60 -12.17 13.48
CA ASN A 75 -16.39 -13.10 12.68
C ASN A 75 -15.91 -13.16 11.22
N PHE A 76 -15.00 -12.29 10.84
CA PHE A 76 -14.40 -12.36 9.51
C PHE A 76 -13.28 -13.40 9.51
N GLU A 77 -13.51 -14.48 8.77
CA GLU A 77 -12.47 -15.43 8.41
C GLU A 77 -12.01 -15.14 6.98
N GLY A 78 -10.72 -14.91 6.80
CA GLY A 78 -10.13 -14.79 5.48
C GLY A 78 -8.62 -14.82 5.53
N GLY A 79 -8.04 -15.00 4.35
CA GLY A 79 -6.60 -15.08 4.18
C GLY A 79 -6.22 -14.95 2.72
N TYR A 80 -4.93 -14.78 2.46
CA TYR A 80 -4.42 -14.89 1.11
C TYR A 80 -4.21 -16.37 0.79
N TRP A 81 -5.07 -16.94 -0.06
CA TRP A 81 -4.90 -18.34 -0.45
C TRP A 81 -3.65 -18.51 -1.33
N ILE A 82 -2.78 -19.45 -0.96
CA ILE A 82 -1.57 -19.79 -1.71
C ILE A 82 -1.73 -21.22 -2.22
N GLY A 83 -1.79 -21.39 -3.53
CA GLY A 83 -1.83 -22.68 -4.19
C GLY A 83 -0.47 -23.39 -4.15
N GLU A 84 -0.49 -24.72 -4.26
CA GLU A 84 0.73 -25.55 -4.24
C GLU A 84 1.75 -25.20 -5.34
N ASN A 85 1.29 -24.56 -6.43
CA ASN A 85 2.10 -24.20 -7.59
C ASN A 85 2.24 -22.67 -7.75
N ASP A 86 1.86 -21.89 -6.74
CA ASP A 86 2.02 -20.44 -6.80
C ASP A 86 3.50 -20.05 -6.71
N GLU A 87 3.88 -19.03 -7.48
CA GLU A 87 5.25 -18.53 -7.57
C GLU A 87 5.26 -17.05 -7.20
N PHE A 88 6.13 -16.68 -6.27
CA PHE A 88 6.25 -15.30 -5.83
C PHE A 88 7.42 -14.58 -6.51
N MET A 89 7.17 -13.35 -6.94
CA MET A 89 8.19 -12.40 -7.34
C MET A 89 8.38 -11.39 -6.22
N VAL A 90 9.64 -11.06 -5.92
CA VAL A 90 10.02 -10.01 -4.98
C VAL A 90 10.79 -8.93 -5.74
N GLN A 91 10.37 -7.69 -5.59
CA GLN A 91 11.12 -6.50 -6.00
C GLN A 91 11.63 -5.80 -4.73
N LEU A 92 12.93 -5.53 -4.68
CA LEU A 92 13.60 -4.84 -3.58
C LEU A 92 14.27 -3.59 -4.11
N ASP A 93 13.81 -2.44 -3.65
CA ASP A 93 14.39 -1.13 -3.89
C ASP A 93 15.01 -0.67 -2.57
N LEU A 94 16.34 -0.68 -2.52
CA LEU A 94 17.13 -0.33 -1.34
C LEU A 94 17.97 0.90 -1.65
N VAL A 95 18.11 1.79 -0.67
CA VAL A 95 18.97 2.97 -0.80
C VAL A 95 20.07 2.90 0.25
N ASN A 96 21.30 3.10 -0.21
CA ASN A 96 22.50 3.16 0.64
C ASN A 96 23.17 4.53 0.47
N TYR A 97 23.12 5.35 1.51
CA TYR A 97 23.81 6.63 1.62
C TYR A 97 25.26 6.48 2.11
N ASN A 98 25.68 5.29 2.54
CA ASN A 98 27.04 5.06 2.99
C ASN A 98 28.03 5.10 1.81
N ASP A 99 29.25 5.56 2.08
CA ASP A 99 30.37 5.55 1.13
C ASP A 99 30.94 4.15 0.85
N LYS A 100 30.42 3.14 1.57
CA LYS A 100 30.85 1.75 1.51
C LYS A 100 29.67 0.82 1.24
N PRO A 101 29.91 -0.33 0.58
CA PRO A 101 28.93 -1.40 0.49
C PRO A 101 28.49 -1.86 1.88
N VAL A 102 27.19 -2.11 2.01
CA VAL A 102 26.57 -2.64 3.22
C VAL A 102 25.79 -3.90 2.85
N SER A 103 26.00 -4.98 3.60
CA SER A 103 25.21 -6.20 3.45
C SER A 103 23.88 -6.08 4.18
N VAL A 104 22.79 -6.39 3.49
CA VAL A 104 21.45 -6.46 4.07
C VAL A 104 20.79 -7.80 3.75
N TYR A 105 19.90 -8.20 4.65
CA TYR A 105 19.07 -9.39 4.51
C TYR A 105 17.62 -8.93 4.50
N ALA A 106 16.89 -9.28 3.45
CA ALA A 106 15.44 -9.13 3.43
C ALA A 106 14.82 -10.38 4.05
N THR A 107 14.05 -10.19 5.12
CA THR A 107 13.33 -11.26 5.81
C THR A 107 11.84 -11.04 5.68
N MET A 108 11.10 -12.14 5.63
CA MET A 108 9.64 -12.12 5.57
C MET A 108 9.12 -13.19 6.52
N ASP A 109 8.36 -12.76 7.52
CA ASP A 109 7.68 -13.66 8.44
C ASP A 109 6.24 -13.85 7.96
N LEU A 110 5.87 -15.12 7.76
CA LEU A 110 4.54 -15.51 7.29
C LEU A 110 3.88 -16.40 8.33
N GLU A 111 2.69 -15.99 8.78
CA GLU A 111 1.78 -16.88 9.48
C GLU A 111 0.90 -17.59 8.44
N TYR A 112 0.88 -18.93 8.46
CA TYR A 112 0.11 -19.73 7.52
C TYR A 112 -0.78 -20.73 8.26
N LEU A 113 -1.94 -21.01 7.67
CA LEU A 113 -2.84 -22.09 8.09
C LEU A 113 -3.00 -23.07 6.91
N PRO A 114 -2.95 -24.40 7.15
CA PRO A 114 -3.22 -25.37 6.10
C PRO A 114 -4.66 -25.25 5.56
N GLY A 115 -4.80 -25.32 4.23
CA GLY A 115 -6.09 -25.25 3.54
C GLY A 115 -6.60 -23.84 3.27
N ASN A 116 -7.72 -23.75 2.57
CA ASN A 116 -8.37 -22.48 2.21
C ASN A 116 -9.50 -22.19 3.20
N ILE A 117 -9.18 -21.42 4.25
CA ILE A 117 -10.14 -20.99 5.27
C ILE A 117 -10.68 -19.60 4.91
N GLY A 118 -11.97 -19.38 5.15
CA GLY A 118 -12.60 -18.07 4.98
C GLY A 118 -12.63 -17.55 3.54
N ALA A 119 -12.64 -16.23 3.38
CA ALA A 119 -12.59 -15.58 2.07
C ALA A 119 -11.15 -15.44 1.54
N ASN A 120 -10.98 -15.53 0.22
CA ASN A 120 -9.71 -15.25 -0.45
C ASN A 120 -9.48 -13.74 -0.55
N ALA A 121 -8.64 -13.22 0.35
CA ALA A 121 -8.25 -11.83 0.39
C ALA A 121 -7.21 -11.52 -0.70
N VAL A 122 -7.29 -10.31 -1.26
CA VAL A 122 -6.36 -9.84 -2.29
C VAL A 122 -5.94 -8.39 -2.01
N THR A 123 -4.70 -8.05 -2.32
CA THR A 123 -4.18 -6.68 -2.17
C THR A 123 -4.18 -5.95 -3.51
N ARG A 124 -4.52 -4.66 -3.48
CA ARG A 124 -4.40 -3.74 -4.62
C ARG A 124 -3.69 -2.47 -4.20
N LEU A 125 -2.72 -2.04 -5.00
CA LEU A 125 -2.12 -0.73 -4.92
C LEU A 125 -2.82 0.21 -5.90
N LEU A 126 -3.32 1.34 -5.40
CA LEU A 126 -3.94 2.39 -6.21
C LEU A 126 -3.22 3.71 -5.99
N SER A 127 -2.98 4.46 -7.06
CA SER A 127 -2.36 5.78 -7.00
C SER A 127 -3.42 6.88 -7.07
N VAL A 128 -3.21 7.98 -6.33
CA VAL A 128 -4.03 9.20 -6.44
C VAL A 128 -3.97 9.80 -7.86
N THR A 129 -2.92 9.51 -8.62
CA THR A 129 -2.77 9.93 -10.00
C THR A 129 -3.48 9.00 -11.00
N GLY A 130 -4.00 7.88 -10.50
CA GLY A 130 -4.68 6.83 -11.25
C GLY A 130 -3.86 6.30 -12.42
N CYS A 131 -4.46 6.23 -13.61
CA CYS A 131 -3.74 5.85 -14.83
C CYS A 131 -3.26 7.05 -15.66
N GLY A 132 -3.58 8.26 -15.22
CA GLY A 132 -3.29 9.48 -15.96
C GLY A 132 -1.85 9.97 -15.79
N LYS A 133 -1.54 11.06 -16.51
CA LYS A 133 -0.32 11.86 -16.31
C LYS A 133 -0.48 12.91 -15.20
N ARG A 134 -1.46 12.75 -14.30
CA ARG A 134 -1.72 13.69 -13.21
C ARG A 134 -0.46 13.74 -12.33
N LYS A 135 -0.03 14.96 -12.00
CA LYS A 135 1.05 15.18 -11.06
C LYS A 135 0.46 15.46 -9.69
N ILE A 136 1.14 14.99 -8.65
CA ILE A 136 0.83 15.41 -7.28
C ILE A 136 1.17 16.89 -7.17
N ALA A 137 0.19 17.67 -6.71
CA ALA A 137 0.35 19.09 -6.43
C ALA A 137 1.26 19.28 -5.21
N LEU A 138 2.14 20.27 -5.30
CA LEU A 138 3.12 20.63 -4.28
C LEU A 138 3.22 22.14 -4.21
N ASP A 139 3.38 22.68 -3.00
CA ASP A 139 3.64 24.09 -2.74
C ASP A 139 4.70 24.18 -1.64
N LYS A 140 5.84 24.82 -1.96
CA LYS A 140 6.94 25.00 -0.99
C LYS A 140 6.55 25.86 0.21
N THR A 141 5.44 26.57 0.12
CA THR A 141 4.96 27.48 1.15
C THR A 141 3.85 26.90 2.02
N GLY A 142 3.38 25.68 1.75
CA GLY A 142 2.44 25.02 2.63
C GLY A 142 1.66 23.86 2.03
N ARG A 143 0.41 23.75 2.47
CA ARG A 143 -0.45 22.58 2.25
C ARG A 143 -1.06 22.55 0.85
N THR A 144 -0.99 21.40 0.20
CA THR A 144 -1.62 21.11 -1.10
C THR A 144 -2.33 19.76 -1.07
N GLU A 145 -3.39 19.64 -1.86
CA GLU A 145 -4.16 18.40 -1.99
C GLU A 145 -4.26 18.01 -3.46
N THR A 146 -3.99 16.73 -3.74
CA THR A 146 -4.30 16.10 -5.03
C THR A 146 -5.42 15.10 -4.81
N LYS A 147 -6.48 15.17 -5.60
CA LYS A 147 -7.57 14.18 -5.58
C LYS A 147 -7.43 13.26 -6.79
N SER A 148 -7.83 12.00 -6.67
CA SER A 148 -8.03 11.12 -7.82
C SER A 148 -9.38 11.40 -8.49
N ASP A 149 -9.59 10.85 -9.68
CA ASP A 149 -10.96 10.64 -10.16
C ASP A 149 -11.56 9.39 -9.46
N GLY A 150 -12.73 8.92 -9.90
CA GLY A 150 -13.40 7.76 -9.31
C GLY A 150 -12.87 6.43 -9.85
N PHE A 151 -12.47 5.54 -8.95
CA PHE A 151 -12.32 4.11 -9.23
C PHE A 151 -13.64 3.41 -8.96
N VAL A 152 -14.02 2.47 -9.82
CA VAL A 152 -15.33 1.82 -9.73
C VAL A 152 -15.16 0.46 -9.10
N ILE A 153 -15.93 0.20 -8.05
CA ILE A 153 -16.01 -1.12 -7.44
C ILE A 153 -16.73 -2.07 -8.40
N LEU A 154 -16.09 -3.19 -8.73
CA LEU A 154 -16.55 -4.17 -9.72
C LEU A 154 -17.21 -5.39 -9.07
N GLU A 155 -17.07 -5.52 -7.75
CA GLU A 155 -17.51 -6.66 -6.96
C GLU A 155 -17.93 -6.23 -5.56
N ASP A 156 -19.02 -6.79 -5.06
CA ASP A 156 -19.46 -6.59 -3.67
C ASP A 156 -18.44 -7.20 -2.72
N GLY A 157 -18.15 -6.52 -1.61
CA GLY A 157 -17.18 -7.01 -0.65
C GLY A 157 -16.82 -6.01 0.42
N ASP A 158 -15.67 -6.26 1.02
CA ASP A 158 -15.16 -5.54 2.16
C ASP A 158 -13.71 -5.15 1.89
N ILE A 159 -13.41 -3.85 2.01
CA ILE A 159 -12.03 -3.37 2.11
C ILE A 159 -11.62 -3.53 3.58
N MET A 160 -10.92 -4.62 3.87
CA MET A 160 -10.59 -5.04 5.24
C MET A 160 -9.36 -4.34 5.80
N TYR A 161 -8.48 -3.92 4.90
CA TYR A 161 -7.22 -3.26 5.20
C TYR A 161 -7.07 -2.08 4.26
N GLY A 162 -6.64 -0.95 4.80
CA GLY A 162 -6.26 0.21 4.01
C GLY A 162 -5.10 0.90 4.69
N LYS A 163 -4.04 1.18 3.95
CA LYS A 163 -2.93 2.00 4.42
C LYS A 163 -2.43 2.91 3.30
N GLY A 164 -2.28 4.18 3.60
CA GLY A 164 -1.65 5.13 2.70
C GLY A 164 -0.15 4.88 2.61
N HIS A 165 0.43 5.18 1.46
CA HIS A 165 1.86 5.20 1.25
C HIS A 165 2.24 6.52 0.59
N MET A 166 3.14 7.25 1.24
CA MET A 166 3.61 8.56 0.81
C MET A 166 5.12 8.65 0.98
N HIS A 167 5.75 9.54 0.24
CA HIS A 167 7.13 9.96 0.49
C HIS A 167 7.14 11.26 1.32
N ASP A 168 8.32 11.64 1.82
CA ASP A 168 8.56 12.88 2.56
C ASP A 168 7.84 14.10 1.98
N GLY A 169 7.29 14.92 2.88
CA GLY A 169 6.37 16.01 2.57
C GLY A 169 4.90 15.63 2.59
N GLY A 170 4.59 14.33 2.50
CA GLY A 170 3.24 13.82 2.66
C GLY A 170 2.77 13.91 4.11
N VAL A 171 1.52 14.29 4.34
CA VAL A 171 0.92 14.44 5.68
C VAL A 171 -0.18 13.41 5.91
N GLU A 172 -1.01 13.16 4.90
CA GLU A 172 -2.07 12.16 4.99
C GLU A 172 -2.59 11.75 3.61
N MET A 173 -3.09 10.52 3.55
CA MET A 173 -3.95 10.02 2.50
C MET A 173 -5.39 9.93 3.03
N GLN A 174 -6.37 10.31 2.22
CA GLN A 174 -7.79 10.14 2.54
C GLN A 174 -8.43 9.18 1.54
N LEU A 175 -9.35 8.35 2.03
CA LEU A 175 -10.12 7.40 1.23
C LEU A 175 -11.60 7.73 1.34
N PHE A 176 -12.29 7.74 0.20
CA PHE A 176 -13.70 8.07 0.10
C PHE A 176 -14.45 6.97 -0.63
N VAL A 177 -15.64 6.63 -0.13
CA VAL A 177 -16.62 5.80 -0.85
C VAL A 177 -17.84 6.65 -1.10
N ASN A 178 -18.24 6.81 -2.37
CA ASN A 178 -19.36 7.63 -2.79
C ASN A 178 -19.29 9.05 -2.19
N ASP A 179 -18.12 9.67 -2.30
CA ASP A 179 -17.79 11.01 -1.77
C ASP A 179 -17.87 11.17 -0.23
N GLN A 180 -18.07 10.09 0.51
CA GLN A 180 -18.00 10.09 1.97
C GLN A 180 -16.61 9.63 2.45
N PRO A 181 -15.93 10.39 3.32
CA PRO A 181 -14.65 9.97 3.87
C PRO A 181 -14.86 8.74 4.77
N VAL A 182 -14.15 7.66 4.46
CA VAL A 182 -14.25 6.39 5.20
C VAL A 182 -12.98 6.07 5.97
N CYS A 183 -11.84 6.64 5.57
CA CYS A 183 -10.57 6.45 6.26
C CYS A 183 -9.59 7.59 5.98
N THR A 184 -8.75 7.90 6.98
CA THR A 184 -7.59 8.78 6.85
C THR A 184 -6.36 8.04 7.34
N SER A 185 -5.35 7.92 6.50
CA SER A 185 -4.04 7.38 6.84
C SER A 185 -3.07 8.54 7.01
N LYS A 186 -2.70 8.85 8.26
CA LYS A 186 -1.82 9.98 8.60
C LYS A 186 -0.37 9.53 8.67
N ALA A 187 0.54 10.37 8.18
CA ALA A 187 1.97 10.17 8.33
C ALA A 187 2.42 10.40 9.77
N THR A 188 3.32 9.55 10.22
CA THR A 188 4.15 9.74 11.42
C THR A 188 5.56 10.06 10.94
N TYR A 189 6.15 11.13 11.47
CA TYR A 189 7.52 11.54 11.16
C TYR A 189 8.46 11.26 12.34
N GLY A 190 9.71 10.96 12.02
CA GLY A 190 10.78 10.81 13.01
C GLY A 190 10.62 9.56 13.89
N GLY A 191 11.15 9.63 15.11
CA GLY A 191 11.24 8.48 16.02
C GLY A 191 12.34 7.48 15.66
N GLU A 192 12.30 6.29 16.28
CA GLU A 192 13.33 5.27 16.10
C GLU A 192 13.47 4.87 14.63
N GLY A 193 14.66 5.07 14.06
CA GLY A 193 14.95 4.77 12.66
C GLY A 193 14.37 5.72 11.62
N GLY A 194 13.60 6.73 12.02
CA GLY A 194 13.01 7.77 11.15
C GLY A 194 13.72 9.13 11.23
N GLU A 195 14.81 9.22 11.98
CA GLU A 195 15.59 10.44 12.16
C GLU A 195 17.04 10.20 11.79
N MET A 196 17.69 11.22 11.20
CA MET A 196 19.13 11.24 11.01
C MET A 196 19.66 12.68 11.12
N GLU A 197 20.96 12.83 11.35
CA GLU A 197 21.63 14.13 11.26
C GLU A 197 22.52 14.16 10.01
N VAL A 198 22.29 15.14 9.15
CA VAL A 198 23.12 15.39 7.96
C VAL A 198 23.65 16.81 8.05
N ASP A 199 24.97 16.98 8.05
CA ASP A 199 25.65 18.28 8.13
C ASP A 199 25.17 19.17 9.30
N GLY A 200 24.93 18.57 10.46
CA GLY A 200 24.47 19.29 11.66
C GLY A 200 22.99 19.68 11.63
N LYS A 201 22.23 19.22 10.63
CA LYS A 201 20.78 19.42 10.55
C LYS A 201 20.07 18.11 10.84
N LYS A 202 19.15 18.15 11.80
CA LYS A 202 18.20 17.06 12.03
C LYS A 202 17.28 16.93 10.82
N TRP A 203 17.22 15.72 10.28
CA TRP A 203 16.31 15.31 9.23
C TRP A 203 15.33 14.30 9.79
N GLU A 204 14.04 14.47 9.51
CA GLU A 204 12.98 13.53 9.86
C GLU A 204 12.31 13.03 8.58
N THR A 205 12.10 11.73 8.48
CA THR A 205 11.41 11.06 7.38
C THR A 205 10.09 10.49 7.86
N ILE A 206 9.21 10.08 6.94
CA ILE A 206 8.03 9.30 7.31
C ILE A 206 8.47 7.95 7.87
N SER A 207 8.17 7.67 9.14
CA SER A 207 8.45 6.40 9.80
C SER A 207 7.23 5.48 9.88
N GLY A 208 6.04 6.00 9.55
CA GLY A 208 4.78 5.29 9.68
C GLY A 208 3.64 5.95 8.91
N MET A 209 2.65 5.17 8.51
CA MET A 209 1.36 5.66 8.02
C MET A 209 0.23 4.95 8.76
N GLY A 210 -0.80 5.69 9.18
CA GLY A 210 -1.94 5.13 9.92
C GLY A 210 -2.76 4.13 9.11
N GLU A 211 -3.23 3.06 9.75
CA GLU A 211 -4.06 2.03 9.12
C GLU A 211 -5.56 2.29 9.30
N CYS A 212 -6.36 1.90 8.32
CA CYS A 212 -7.82 1.81 8.43
C CYS A 212 -8.17 0.60 9.31
N GLY A 213 -8.53 0.83 10.58
CA GLY A 213 -8.76 -0.26 11.53
C GLY A 213 -10.10 -1.00 11.40
N LYS A 214 -11.05 -0.49 10.61
CA LYS A 214 -12.37 -1.10 10.42
C LYS A 214 -12.55 -1.51 8.96
N SER A 215 -13.19 -2.66 8.74
CA SER A 215 -13.64 -3.04 7.41
C SER A 215 -14.58 -1.98 6.82
N ILE A 216 -14.41 -1.69 5.55
CA ILE A 216 -15.24 -0.74 4.80
C ILE A 216 -16.05 -1.55 3.78
N PRO A 217 -17.36 -1.75 4.01
CA PRO A 217 -18.20 -2.47 3.07
C PRO A 217 -18.39 -1.65 1.80
N VAL A 218 -18.28 -2.31 0.65
CA VAL A 218 -18.43 -1.71 -0.68
C VAL A 218 -19.33 -2.59 -1.55
N LYS A 219 -20.04 -1.95 -2.47
CA LYS A 219 -20.90 -2.61 -3.45
C LYS A 219 -20.41 -2.33 -4.85
N LYS A 220 -20.65 -3.28 -5.74
CA LYS A 220 -20.45 -3.11 -7.16
C LYS A 220 -21.19 -1.85 -7.65
N GLY A 221 -20.46 -0.98 -8.32
CA GLY A 221 -20.92 0.32 -8.80
C GLY A 221 -20.59 1.49 -7.88
N ASP A 222 -20.18 1.25 -6.63
CA ASP A 222 -19.67 2.31 -5.76
C ASP A 222 -18.43 2.97 -6.37
N SER A 223 -18.25 4.25 -6.07
CA SER A 223 -17.07 5.02 -6.46
C SER A 223 -16.12 5.15 -5.29
N LEU A 224 -14.91 4.60 -5.44
CA LEU A 224 -13.78 4.83 -4.55
C LEU A 224 -12.97 6.03 -5.06
N LYS A 225 -12.74 7.03 -4.22
CA LYS A 225 -11.84 8.15 -4.51
C LYS A 225 -10.78 8.25 -3.42
N MET A 226 -9.68 8.91 -3.73
CA MET A 226 -8.64 9.19 -2.76
C MET A 226 -8.10 10.61 -2.89
N SER A 227 -7.52 11.12 -1.81
CA SER A 227 -6.69 12.32 -1.87
C SER A 227 -5.35 12.10 -1.19
N SER A 228 -4.32 12.75 -1.74
CA SER A 228 -2.99 12.84 -1.15
C SER A 228 -2.78 14.29 -0.71
N VAL A 229 -2.34 14.46 0.53
CA VAL A 229 -2.12 15.79 1.09
C VAL A 229 -0.65 15.96 1.46
N TYR A 230 -0.04 16.98 0.89
CA TYR A 230 1.35 17.38 1.15
C TYR A 230 1.37 18.72 1.90
N ASP A 231 2.38 18.93 2.75
CA ASP A 231 2.65 20.22 3.41
C ASP A 231 4.15 20.47 3.53
N LEU A 232 4.71 21.16 2.54
CA LEU A 232 6.17 21.34 2.45
C LEU A 232 6.71 22.44 3.38
N ALA A 233 5.83 23.22 4.02
CA ALA A 233 6.25 24.13 5.07
C ALA A 233 6.48 23.38 6.39
N ALA A 234 5.70 22.33 6.66
CA ALA A 234 5.87 21.47 7.81
C ALA A 234 6.95 20.41 7.60
N HIS A 235 6.94 19.74 6.44
CA HIS A 235 7.82 18.62 6.13
C HIS A 235 8.42 18.83 4.73
N PRO A 236 9.69 19.26 4.60
CA PRO A 236 10.31 19.47 3.29
C PRO A 236 10.49 18.14 2.55
N LEU A 237 10.51 18.19 1.21
CA LEU A 237 10.90 17.03 0.41
C LEU A 237 12.37 16.70 0.65
N ARG A 238 12.69 15.40 0.61
CA ARG A 238 14.08 14.94 0.63
C ARG A 238 14.85 15.46 -0.58
N GLU A 239 16.08 15.88 -0.34
CA GLU A 239 17.02 16.20 -1.43
C GLU A 239 17.57 14.90 -2.01
N GLY A 240 17.44 14.72 -3.32
CA GLY A 240 18.11 13.65 -4.06
C GLY A 240 19.60 13.92 -4.23
N HIS A 241 20.34 12.91 -4.69
CA HIS A 241 21.81 12.95 -4.81
C HIS A 241 22.35 14.10 -5.69
N ASP A 242 21.54 14.64 -6.60
CA ASP A 242 21.89 15.75 -7.51
C ASP A 242 21.17 17.06 -7.16
N GLY A 243 20.59 17.18 -5.95
CA GLY A 243 19.74 18.32 -5.57
C GLY A 243 18.37 18.32 -6.26
N ALA A 244 18.05 17.27 -7.04
CA ALA A 244 16.70 17.02 -7.53
C ALA A 244 15.80 16.61 -6.35
N GLU A 245 14.60 17.16 -6.26
CA GLU A 245 13.62 16.76 -5.24
C GLU A 245 13.35 15.25 -5.35
N ALA A 246 13.35 14.55 -4.20
CA ALA A 246 12.98 13.15 -4.13
C ALA A 246 11.59 12.94 -4.73
N GLY A 247 11.35 11.75 -5.30
CA GLY A 247 10.06 11.44 -5.89
C GLY A 247 8.92 11.67 -4.90
N VAL A 248 7.77 12.12 -5.37
CA VAL A 248 6.54 12.20 -4.58
C VAL A 248 5.61 11.04 -4.91
N MET A 249 4.88 10.54 -3.93
CA MET A 249 4.00 9.39 -4.08
C MET A 249 2.76 9.55 -3.21
N GLY A 250 1.61 9.11 -3.71
CA GLY A 250 0.37 9.11 -2.98
C GLY A 250 -0.43 7.88 -3.39
N MET A 251 -0.26 6.80 -2.63
CA MET A 251 -0.86 5.51 -2.94
C MET A 251 -1.65 4.96 -1.77
N TRP A 252 -2.61 4.10 -2.07
CA TRP A 252 -3.30 3.26 -1.10
C TRP A 252 -2.97 1.80 -1.36
N SER A 253 -2.55 1.09 -0.32
CA SER A 253 -2.56 -0.36 -0.26
C SER A 253 -3.88 -0.81 0.35
N LEU A 254 -4.70 -1.51 -0.43
CA LEU A 254 -6.05 -1.93 -0.04
C LEU A 254 -6.13 -3.45 -0.07
N GLY A 255 -6.51 -4.06 1.05
CA GLY A 255 -6.89 -5.47 1.14
C GLY A 255 -8.39 -5.61 0.95
N PHE A 256 -8.82 -6.49 0.05
CA PHE A 256 -10.22 -6.71 -0.28
C PHE A 256 -10.60 -8.20 -0.18
N ALA A 257 -11.82 -8.48 0.30
CA ALA A 257 -12.45 -9.78 0.23
C ALA A 257 -13.88 -9.65 -0.33
N ALA A 258 -14.24 -10.50 -1.29
CA ALA A 258 -15.56 -10.49 -1.91
C ALA A 258 -16.66 -10.99 -0.95
N SER A 259 -17.83 -10.34 -0.97
CA SER A 259 -18.99 -10.76 -0.19
C SER A 259 -19.50 -12.11 -0.67
N GLY A 260 -19.94 -12.98 0.26
CA GLY A 260 -20.52 -14.26 -0.08
C GLY A 260 -19.52 -15.28 -0.64
N ALA A 261 -18.21 -15.04 -0.48
CA ALA A 261 -17.17 -16.05 -0.64
C ALA A 261 -17.27 -17.11 0.48
N ALA A 262 -18.41 -17.80 0.56
CA ALA A 262 -18.56 -19.03 1.31
C ALA A 262 -17.87 -20.15 0.53
N GLN A 263 -17.12 -20.98 1.27
CA GLN A 263 -16.35 -22.13 0.83
C GLN A 263 -17.07 -22.92 -0.27
N LYS A 264 -16.51 -22.96 -1.48
CA LYS A 264 -16.63 -24.21 -2.23
C LYS A 264 -15.82 -25.21 -1.41
N GLU A 265 -16.51 -26.15 -0.76
CA GLU A 265 -15.90 -27.32 -0.13
C GLU A 265 -14.92 -27.93 -1.13
N GLY A 266 -13.65 -27.57 -0.99
CA GLY A 266 -12.55 -28.20 -1.68
C GLY A 266 -12.40 -29.56 -1.03
N MET A 267 -13.04 -30.55 -1.64
CA MET A 267 -12.89 -31.96 -1.31
C MET A 267 -11.40 -32.28 -1.21
N PHE A 268 -10.92 -32.46 0.03
CA PHE A 268 -9.57 -32.94 0.31
C PHE A 268 -9.48 -34.37 -0.22
N VAL A 269 -8.79 -34.55 -1.34
CA VAL A 269 -8.32 -35.88 -1.74
C VAL A 269 -6.96 -36.04 -1.06
N SER A 270 -6.93 -36.86 -0.01
CA SER A 270 -5.70 -37.37 0.61
C SER A 270 -4.93 -38.28 -0.33
#